data_AF-A0D5A5-F1
#
_entry.id   AF-A0D5A5-F1
#
_cell.length_a   1.000
_cell.length_b   1.000
_cell.length_c   1.000
_cell.angle_alpha   90.00
_cell.angle_beta   90.00
_cell.angle_gamma   90.00
#
_symmetry.space_group_name_H-M   'P 1'
#
loop_
_entity.id
_entity.type
_entity.pdbx_description
1 polymer ?
#
loop_
_entity_poly.entity_id
_entity_poly.type
_entity_poly.pdbx_seq_one_letter_code
_entity_poly.pdbx_strand_id
1 'polypeptide(L)'
;MKAKELKNYPDIMKAAMCSLLNNTGLLNIVIVILFNKTNLFDSEALLNCLEILNSCLQYLCNHKLSMPTSLDQQFFLKGIRMILLQCEHAFSVSKCLWLIYNNYVLFPLDIRKDITDLLFENVATKFFMHWSFNIRMIFHHILLYRIQHLHKSNKNLNEEDLIQKYQQQVKPKKQHSFFDQKNSSKAIISDVIYMKFFRFIQQIEEGKQLSANHQLNQMIEESHYHKQMKTKLIKRRIQDKKKGSSDQNSSSDAQSYRIIDEDEQDAAIPLFTGTSNQLKPQIKLPEKKVALVLSLRN
;
A
#
# COMPACT_ATOMS: atom_id res chain seq x y z
N MET A 1 14.75 17.95 -34.60
CA MET A 1 14.05 16.93 -33.77
C MET A 1 12.92 16.18 -34.47
N LYS A 2 12.21 16.72 -35.48
CA LYS A 2 10.98 16.09 -36.02
C LYS A 2 11.15 14.68 -36.65
N ALA A 3 12.28 14.38 -37.31
CA ALA A 3 12.43 13.15 -38.10
C ALA A 3 13.01 11.92 -37.37
N LYS A 4 13.64 12.08 -36.19
CA LYS A 4 14.26 10.96 -35.45
C LYS A 4 13.38 10.47 -34.30
N GLU A 5 13.22 9.15 -34.23
CA GLU A 5 12.62 8.42 -33.11
C GLU A 5 13.46 8.59 -31.84
N LEU A 6 12.80 8.59 -30.68
CA LEU A 6 13.42 8.82 -29.37
C LEU A 6 14.50 7.81 -29.01
N LYS A 7 14.32 6.55 -29.43
CA LYS A 7 15.29 5.46 -29.19
C LYS A 7 16.66 5.70 -29.84
N ASN A 8 16.70 6.52 -30.88
CA ASN A 8 17.92 6.81 -31.66
C ASN A 8 18.58 8.13 -31.24
N TYR A 9 18.26 8.68 -30.06
CA TYR A 9 18.86 9.94 -29.61
C TYR A 9 20.25 9.65 -29.04
N PRO A 10 21.33 10.17 -29.66
CA PRO A 10 22.67 9.95 -29.16
C PRO A 10 22.84 10.64 -27.80
N ASP A 11 23.70 10.10 -26.94
CA ASP A 11 23.87 10.64 -25.58
C ASP A 11 24.35 12.10 -25.58
N ILE A 12 25.10 12.50 -26.61
CA ILE A 12 25.51 13.90 -26.84
C ILE A 12 24.29 14.81 -26.99
N MET A 13 23.23 14.34 -27.66
CA MET A 13 21.99 15.11 -27.81
C MET A 13 21.23 15.21 -26.48
N LYS A 14 21.22 14.14 -25.67
CA LYS A 14 20.63 14.18 -24.32
C LYS A 14 21.38 15.17 -23.43
N ALA A 15 22.71 15.19 -23.49
CA ALA A 15 23.55 16.13 -22.77
C ALA A 15 23.31 17.57 -23.23
N ALA A 16 23.23 17.81 -24.55
CA ALA A 16 22.91 19.12 -25.10
C ALA A 16 21.51 19.61 -24.68
N MET A 17 20.51 18.72 -24.64
CA MET A 17 19.18 19.04 -24.11
C MET A 17 19.25 19.45 -22.64
N CYS A 18 20.05 18.77 -21.81
CA CYS A 18 20.23 19.15 -20.41
C CYS A 18 20.92 20.52 -20.29
N SER A 19 21.98 20.77 -21.05
CA SER A 19 22.68 22.07 -21.05
C SER A 19 21.79 23.24 -21.51
N LEU A 20 20.80 22.97 -22.37
CA LEU A 20 19.81 23.97 -22.79
C LEU A 20 18.93 24.44 -21.62
N LEU A 21 18.74 23.58 -20.61
CA LEU A 21 17.93 23.87 -19.42
C LEU A 21 18.57 24.84 -18.43
N ASN A 22 19.76 25.36 -18.73
CA ASN A 22 20.26 26.59 -18.10
C ASN A 22 19.21 27.71 -18.18
N ASN A 23 18.42 27.75 -19.27
CA ASN A 23 17.17 28.49 -19.31
C ASN A 23 16.01 27.57 -18.88
N THR A 24 15.59 27.67 -17.62
CA THR A 24 14.55 26.82 -17.04
C THR A 24 13.21 26.95 -17.77
N GLY A 25 12.92 28.07 -18.43
CA GLY A 25 11.68 28.27 -19.21
C GLY A 25 11.50 27.27 -20.36
N LEU A 26 12.60 26.67 -20.84
CA LEU A 26 12.58 25.69 -21.93
C LEU A 26 12.15 24.29 -21.48
N LEU A 27 12.10 24.02 -20.17
CA LEU A 27 11.70 22.71 -19.64
C LEU A 27 10.29 22.32 -20.09
N ASN A 28 9.35 23.27 -20.11
CA ASN A 28 7.98 23.01 -20.56
C ASN A 28 7.96 22.54 -22.03
N ILE A 29 8.73 23.20 -22.88
CA ILE A 29 8.84 22.85 -24.30
C ILE A 29 9.45 21.45 -24.45
N VAL A 30 10.49 21.11 -23.67
CA VAL A 30 11.09 19.78 -23.67
C VAL A 30 10.07 18.71 -23.26
N ILE A 31 9.32 18.92 -22.17
CA ILE A 31 8.28 17.99 -21.71
C ILE A 31 7.21 17.77 -22.78
N VAL A 32 6.70 18.85 -23.39
CA VAL A 32 5.69 18.78 -24.44
C VAL A 32 6.21 18.01 -25.65
N ILE A 33 7.44 18.27 -26.08
CA ILE A 33 8.06 17.56 -27.21
C ILE A 33 8.23 16.06 -26.89
N LEU A 34 8.70 15.73 -25.69
CA LEU A 34 8.91 14.34 -25.28
C LEU A 34 7.58 13.59 -25.24
N PHE A 35 6.58 14.10 -24.52
CA PHE A 35 5.29 13.42 -24.36
C PHE A 35 4.52 13.30 -25.68
N ASN A 36 4.54 14.31 -26.55
CA ASN A 36 3.86 14.24 -27.85
C ASN A 36 4.51 13.27 -28.84
N LYS A 37 5.78 12.91 -28.62
CA LYS A 37 6.52 11.96 -29.48
C LYS A 37 6.48 10.53 -28.97
N THR A 38 6.03 10.32 -27.74
CA THR A 38 6.02 9.02 -27.11
C THR A 38 4.64 8.38 -27.22
N ASN A 39 4.62 7.15 -27.72
CA ASN A 39 3.44 6.31 -27.65
C ASN A 39 3.49 5.46 -26.38
N LEU A 40 2.39 5.39 -25.62
CA LEU A 40 2.30 4.56 -24.41
C LEU A 40 2.44 3.06 -24.69
N PHE A 41 2.10 2.64 -25.91
CA PHE A 41 2.20 1.24 -26.37
C PHE A 41 3.61 0.89 -26.87
N ASP A 42 4.47 1.89 -27.09
CA ASP A 42 5.88 1.67 -27.42
C ASP A 42 6.73 1.78 -26.15
N SER A 43 6.95 0.64 -25.50
CA SER A 43 7.68 0.56 -24.24
C SER A 43 9.11 1.11 -24.34
N GLU A 44 9.82 0.91 -25.45
CA GLU A 44 11.20 1.36 -25.61
C GLU A 44 11.26 2.87 -25.77
N ALA A 45 10.38 3.46 -26.59
CA ALA A 45 10.30 4.91 -26.73
C ALA A 45 9.87 5.58 -25.41
N LEU A 46 8.96 4.96 -24.65
CA LEU A 46 8.52 5.45 -23.36
C LEU A 46 9.62 5.42 -22.31
N LEU A 47 10.39 4.33 -22.24
CA LEU A 47 11.54 4.22 -21.34
C LEU A 47 12.57 5.31 -21.64
N ASN A 48 12.94 5.49 -22.91
CA ASN A 48 13.87 6.54 -23.32
C ASN A 48 13.35 7.94 -23.00
N CYS A 49 12.05 8.20 -23.20
CA CYS A 49 11.41 9.46 -22.82
C CYS A 49 11.53 9.72 -21.31
N LEU A 50 11.20 8.73 -20.48
CA LEU A 50 11.30 8.84 -19.02
C LEU A 50 12.74 9.02 -18.56
N GLU A 51 13.72 8.40 -19.22
CA GLU A 51 15.14 8.60 -18.91
C GLU A 51 15.61 10.00 -19.24
N ILE A 52 15.32 10.51 -20.45
CA ILE A 52 15.68 11.87 -20.84
C ILE A 52 15.03 12.87 -19.89
N LEU A 53 13.76 12.68 -19.55
CA LEU A 53 13.03 13.55 -18.64
C LEU A 53 13.62 13.51 -17.22
N ASN A 54 13.96 12.33 -16.71
CA ASN A 54 14.62 12.20 -15.41
C ASN A 54 15.99 12.91 -15.41
N SER A 55 16.80 12.74 -16.46
CA SER A 55 18.08 13.43 -16.59
C SER A 55 17.91 14.95 -16.64
N CYS A 56 16.91 15.45 -17.35
CA CYS A 56 16.57 16.87 -17.40
C CYS A 56 16.23 17.41 -16.00
N LEU A 57 15.36 16.73 -15.25
CA LEU A 57 14.98 17.17 -13.91
C LEU A 57 16.14 17.07 -12.90
N GLN A 58 16.96 16.01 -12.99
CA GLN A 58 18.16 15.88 -12.16
C GLN A 58 19.21 16.95 -12.49
N TYR A 59 19.33 17.38 -13.75
CA TYR A 59 20.17 18.51 -14.12
C TYR A 59 19.76 19.78 -13.36
N LEU A 60 18.46 20.10 -13.32
CA LEU A 60 17.96 21.24 -12.53
C LEU A 60 18.33 21.10 -11.05
N CYS A 61 18.17 19.90 -10.47
CA CYS A 61 18.52 19.63 -9.07
C CYS A 61 20.02 19.87 -8.80
N ASN A 62 20.90 19.31 -9.64
CA ASN A 62 22.35 19.40 -9.50
C ASN A 62 22.86 20.84 -9.66
N HIS A 63 22.24 21.63 -10.54
CA HIS A 63 22.56 23.04 -10.75
C HIS A 63 21.79 23.99 -9.81
N LYS A 64 21.05 23.45 -8.82
CA LYS A 64 20.23 24.22 -7.86
C LYS A 64 19.25 25.19 -8.54
N LEU A 65 18.77 24.82 -9.72
CA LEU A 65 17.78 25.59 -10.47
C LEU A 65 16.38 25.26 -9.93
N SER A 66 15.57 26.29 -9.72
CA SER A 66 14.17 26.11 -9.32
C SER A 66 13.31 25.65 -10.51
N MET A 67 12.25 24.90 -10.22
CA MET A 67 11.23 24.58 -11.22
C MET A 67 10.66 25.87 -11.83
N PRO A 68 10.56 25.99 -13.17
CA PRO A 68 10.00 27.16 -13.82
C PRO A 68 8.52 27.36 -13.47
N THR A 69 8.13 28.60 -13.22
CA THR A 69 6.73 28.98 -12.96
C THR A 69 5.84 28.85 -14.19
N SER A 70 6.43 28.88 -15.39
CA SER A 70 5.75 28.70 -16.68
C SER A 70 5.48 27.23 -17.04
N LEU A 71 5.83 26.29 -16.17
CA LEU A 71 5.57 24.87 -16.41
C LEU A 71 4.05 24.62 -16.43
N ASP A 72 3.56 23.98 -17.48
CA ASP A 72 2.21 23.44 -17.49
C ASP A 72 2.15 22.18 -16.61
N GLN A 73 1.87 22.41 -15.33
CA GLN A 73 1.80 21.35 -14.32
C GLN A 73 0.69 20.35 -14.63
N GLN A 74 -0.43 20.82 -15.20
CA GLN A 74 -1.57 19.97 -15.52
C GLN A 74 -1.23 19.03 -16.68
N PHE A 75 -0.57 19.53 -17.72
CA PHE A 75 -0.09 18.70 -18.83
C PHE A 75 0.91 17.64 -18.36
N PHE A 76 1.90 18.04 -17.54
CA PHE A 76 2.87 17.13 -16.96
C PHE A 76 2.20 16.03 -16.14
N LEU A 77 1.32 16.39 -15.20
CA LEU A 77 0.62 15.45 -14.34
C LEU A 77 -0.33 14.54 -15.13
N LYS A 78 -0.97 15.05 -16.18
CA LYS A 78 -1.80 14.24 -17.07
C LYS A 78 -0.97 13.16 -17.75
N GLY A 79 0.22 13.48 -18.24
CA GLY A 79 1.14 12.50 -18.83
C GLY A 79 1.55 11.41 -17.83
N ILE A 80 1.96 11.81 -16.61
CA ILE A 80 2.30 10.86 -15.54
C ILE A 80 1.09 9.97 -15.18
N ARG A 81 -0.10 10.57 -15.03
CA ARG A 81 -1.37 9.87 -14.76
C ARG A 81 -1.66 8.82 -15.85
N MET A 82 -1.54 9.18 -17.12
CA MET A 82 -1.77 8.24 -18.22
C MET A 82 -0.79 7.05 -18.16
N ILE A 83 0.50 7.31 -17.92
CA ILE A 83 1.51 6.24 -17.80
C ILE A 83 1.17 5.30 -16.63
N LEU A 84 0.86 5.82 -15.44
CA LEU A 84 0.60 4.99 -14.26
C LEU A 84 -0.69 4.16 -14.35
N LEU A 85 -1.72 4.69 -15.02
CA LEU A 85 -3.03 4.03 -15.11
C LEU A 85 -3.13 3.07 -16.30
N GLN A 86 -2.66 3.50 -17.48
CA GLN A 86 -2.91 2.83 -18.75
C GLN A 86 -1.74 1.96 -19.24
N CYS A 87 -0.52 2.18 -18.75
CA CYS A 87 0.62 1.37 -19.19
C CYS A 87 0.58 -0.01 -18.52
N GLU A 88 0.60 -1.06 -19.34
CA GLU A 88 0.64 -2.46 -18.89
C GLU A 88 2.07 -2.94 -18.61
N HIS A 89 3.07 -2.32 -19.26
CA HIS A 89 4.46 -2.70 -19.13
C HIS A 89 5.03 -2.30 -17.77
N ALA A 90 5.28 -3.30 -16.92
CA ALA A 90 5.76 -3.10 -15.57
C ALA A 90 7.08 -2.30 -15.48
N PHE A 91 7.99 -2.46 -16.44
CA PHE A 91 9.24 -1.70 -16.49
C PHE A 91 9.00 -0.20 -16.69
N SER A 92 8.10 0.17 -17.60
CA SER A 92 7.74 1.57 -17.89
C SER A 92 7.07 2.23 -16.69
N VAL A 93 6.14 1.52 -16.03
CA VAL A 93 5.51 1.98 -14.78
C VAL A 93 6.55 2.14 -13.67
N SER A 94 7.46 1.17 -13.49
CA SER A 94 8.56 1.26 -12.52
C SER A 94 9.44 2.48 -12.78
N LYS A 95 9.78 2.75 -14.04
CA LYS A 95 10.62 3.89 -14.42
C LYS A 95 9.91 5.23 -14.19
N CYS A 96 8.60 5.27 -14.40
CA CYS A 96 7.78 6.44 -14.08
C CYS A 96 7.74 6.69 -12.56
N LEU A 97 7.53 5.64 -11.75
CA LEU A 97 7.62 5.74 -10.29
C LEU A 97 9.02 6.18 -9.84
N TRP A 98 10.07 5.67 -10.47
CA TRP A 98 11.45 6.07 -10.19
C TRP A 98 11.71 7.55 -10.48
N LEU A 99 11.16 8.07 -11.59
CA LEU A 99 11.21 9.49 -11.94
C LEU A 99 10.54 10.33 -10.85
N ILE A 100 9.37 9.92 -10.37
CA ILE A 100 8.69 10.59 -9.26
C ILE A 100 9.56 10.56 -7.99
N TYR A 101 10.07 9.39 -7.63
CA TYR A 101 10.89 9.19 -6.44
C TYR A 101 12.13 10.09 -6.41
N ASN A 102 12.88 10.18 -7.51
CA ASN A 102 14.11 10.95 -7.59
C ASN A 102 13.87 12.46 -7.59
N ASN A 103 12.78 12.90 -8.20
CA ASN A 103 12.51 14.32 -8.41
C ASN A 103 11.46 14.87 -7.44
N TYR A 104 10.99 14.07 -6.47
CA TYR A 104 9.93 14.45 -5.54
C TYR A 104 10.21 15.78 -4.81
N VAL A 105 11.45 15.97 -4.38
CA VAL A 105 11.89 17.17 -3.64
C VAL A 105 12.03 18.40 -4.55
N LEU A 106 12.26 18.20 -5.85
CA LEU A 106 12.32 19.29 -6.82
C LEU A 106 10.93 19.88 -7.10
N PHE A 107 9.89 19.05 -7.04
CA PHE A 107 8.53 19.50 -7.36
C PHE A 107 8.02 20.55 -6.35
N PRO A 108 7.30 21.58 -6.82
CA PRO A 108 6.49 22.43 -5.96
C PRO A 108 5.50 21.62 -5.13
N LEU A 109 5.11 22.17 -3.97
CA LEU A 109 4.24 21.46 -3.03
C LEU A 109 2.87 21.11 -3.61
N ASP A 110 2.34 21.94 -4.51
CA ASP A 110 1.08 21.69 -5.21
C ASP A 110 1.16 20.44 -6.09
N ILE A 111 2.23 20.31 -6.88
CA ILE A 111 2.51 19.11 -7.68
C ILE A 111 2.70 17.88 -6.79
N ARG A 112 3.41 18.02 -5.66
CA ARG A 112 3.58 16.88 -4.72
C ARG A 112 2.26 16.39 -4.16
N LYS A 113 1.36 17.31 -3.82
CA LYS A 113 0.01 16.98 -3.39
C LYS A 113 -0.74 16.25 -4.51
N ASP A 114 -0.75 16.77 -5.72
CA ASP A 114 -1.46 16.14 -6.85
C ASP A 114 -0.90 14.75 -7.21
N ILE A 115 0.42 14.57 -7.14
CA ILE A 115 1.07 13.25 -7.26
C ILE A 115 0.61 12.32 -6.15
N THR A 116 0.56 12.81 -4.91
CA THR A 116 0.13 12.04 -3.75
C THR A 116 -1.34 11.62 -3.88
N ASP A 117 -2.20 12.54 -4.31
CA ASP A 117 -3.61 12.32 -4.58
C ASP A 117 -3.78 11.24 -5.66
N LEU A 118 -3.04 11.35 -6.77
CA LEU A 118 -3.02 10.34 -7.82
C LEU A 118 -2.60 8.96 -7.32
N LEU A 119 -1.52 8.89 -6.51
CA LEU A 119 -1.00 7.64 -5.98
C LEU A 119 -2.00 6.96 -5.04
N PHE A 120 -2.59 7.69 -4.10
CA PHE A 120 -3.49 7.11 -3.09
C PHE A 120 -4.91 6.84 -3.58
N GLU A 121 -5.44 7.59 -4.56
CA GLU A 121 -6.84 7.42 -4.99
C GLU A 121 -7.03 6.25 -5.95
N ASN A 122 -6.18 6.10 -6.97
CA ASN A 122 -6.48 5.20 -8.09
C ASN A 122 -5.56 3.98 -8.18
N VAL A 123 -4.33 4.07 -7.66
CA VAL A 123 -3.28 3.07 -7.94
C VAL A 123 -2.60 2.51 -6.71
N ALA A 124 -2.87 3.02 -5.50
CA ALA A 124 -2.12 2.63 -4.31
C ALA A 124 -2.21 1.14 -4.02
N THR A 125 -3.41 0.57 -3.93
CA THR A 125 -3.59 -0.88 -3.71
C THR A 125 -2.98 -1.70 -4.85
N LYS A 126 -3.16 -1.25 -6.11
CA LYS A 126 -2.60 -1.89 -7.31
C LYS A 126 -1.07 -1.96 -7.26
N PHE A 127 -0.40 -0.88 -6.85
CA PHE A 127 1.06 -0.81 -6.81
C PHE A 127 1.65 -1.45 -5.54
N PHE A 128 0.94 -1.34 -4.42
CA PHE A 128 1.34 -1.97 -3.16
C PHE A 128 1.39 -3.50 -3.29
N MET A 129 0.38 -4.09 -3.93
CA MET A 129 0.27 -5.54 -4.15
C MET A 129 0.67 -5.96 -5.58
N HIS A 130 1.44 -5.14 -6.29
CA HIS A 130 1.79 -5.42 -7.68
C HIS A 130 2.62 -6.70 -7.82
N TRP A 131 2.38 -7.49 -8.87
CA TRP A 131 3.13 -8.73 -9.11
C TRP A 131 4.64 -8.50 -9.28
N SER A 132 5.01 -7.44 -10.00
CA SER A 132 6.41 -7.05 -10.19
C SER A 132 7.04 -6.51 -8.90
N PHE A 133 8.13 -7.15 -8.48
CA PHE A 133 8.92 -6.75 -7.31
C PHE A 133 9.45 -5.31 -7.43
N ASN A 134 9.88 -4.89 -8.62
CA ASN A 134 10.45 -3.55 -8.83
C ASN A 134 9.43 -2.43 -8.57
N ILE A 135 8.20 -2.60 -9.06
CA ILE A 135 7.11 -1.64 -8.81
C ILE A 135 6.84 -1.55 -7.32
N ARG A 136 6.68 -2.70 -6.64
CA ARG A 136 6.46 -2.73 -5.19
C ARG A 136 7.59 -2.02 -4.48
N MET A 137 8.84 -2.42 -4.70
CA MET A 137 9.99 -1.82 -4.04
C MET A 137 10.01 -0.30 -4.18
N ILE A 138 9.95 0.23 -5.41
CA ILE A 138 9.99 1.68 -5.64
C ILE A 138 8.78 2.37 -4.99
N PHE A 139 7.59 1.79 -5.11
CA PHE A 139 6.39 2.34 -4.49
C PHE A 139 6.52 2.43 -2.96
N HIS A 140 6.99 1.36 -2.30
CA HIS A 140 7.24 1.38 -0.85
C HIS A 140 8.31 2.41 -0.47
N HIS A 141 9.35 2.59 -1.28
CA HIS A 141 10.36 3.63 -1.04
C HIS A 141 9.77 5.05 -1.16
N ILE A 142 8.86 5.28 -2.10
CA ILE A 142 8.12 6.55 -2.19
C ILE A 142 7.31 6.76 -0.91
N LEU A 143 6.54 5.76 -0.48
CA LEU A 143 5.72 5.84 0.71
C LEU A 143 6.55 6.17 1.96
N LEU A 144 7.65 5.44 2.19
CA LEU A 144 8.46 5.58 3.40
C LEU A 144 9.37 6.81 3.37
N TYR A 145 10.12 7.03 2.29
CA TYR A 145 11.17 8.04 2.27
C TYR A 145 10.74 9.38 1.68
N ARG A 146 9.75 9.40 0.78
CA ARG A 146 9.27 10.65 0.17
C ARG A 146 8.00 11.17 0.81
N ILE A 147 7.10 10.29 1.22
CA ILE A 147 5.84 10.71 1.83
C ILE A 147 5.99 10.74 3.36
N GLN A 148 6.20 9.59 4.00
CA GLN A 148 6.27 9.49 5.44
C GLN A 148 7.42 10.33 6.00
N HIS A 149 8.67 10.11 5.57
CA HIS A 149 9.81 10.81 6.17
C HIS A 149 9.78 12.33 5.97
N LEU A 150 9.37 12.82 4.79
CA LEU A 150 9.37 14.27 4.50
C LEU A 150 8.16 15.00 5.09
N HIS A 151 7.01 14.34 5.22
CA HIS A 151 5.77 14.97 5.65
C HIS A 151 5.35 14.58 7.07
N LYS A 152 6.13 13.75 7.77
CA LYS A 152 5.83 13.33 9.15
C LYS A 152 5.60 14.56 10.04
N SER A 153 4.36 14.68 10.50
CA SER A 153 3.95 15.67 11.49
C SER A 153 3.92 15.00 12.86
N ASN A 154 4.59 15.58 13.87
CA ASN A 154 4.54 15.08 15.25
C ASN A 154 3.23 15.43 15.99
N LYS A 155 2.23 15.93 15.27
CA LYS A 155 0.97 16.40 15.84
C LYS A 155 -0.06 15.29 15.74
N ASN A 156 -0.84 15.09 16.80
CA ASN A 156 -2.06 14.29 16.74
C ASN A 156 -3.07 15.06 15.87
N LEU A 157 -3.21 14.64 14.62
CA LEU A 157 -3.98 15.33 13.61
C LEU A 157 -5.42 14.80 13.60
N ASN A 158 -6.38 15.67 13.95
CA ASN A 158 -7.80 15.37 13.83
C ASN A 158 -8.23 15.61 12.37
N GLU A 159 -8.83 14.61 11.75
CA GLU A 159 -9.05 14.55 10.31
C GLU A 159 -10.01 15.64 9.79
N GLU A 160 -11.10 15.87 10.50
CA GLU A 160 -12.14 16.83 10.12
C GLU A 160 -11.63 18.28 10.20
N ASP A 161 -10.84 18.60 11.22
CA ASP A 161 -10.26 19.93 11.44
C ASP A 161 -9.28 20.33 10.32
N LEU A 162 -8.55 19.36 9.75
CA LEU A 162 -7.59 19.61 8.66
C LEU A 162 -8.28 19.86 7.33
N ILE A 163 -9.29 19.06 7.01
CA ILE A 163 -10.10 19.26 5.80
C ILE A 163 -10.77 20.64 5.87
N GLN A 164 -11.31 21.00 7.04
CA GLN A 164 -11.94 22.29 7.25
C GLN A 164 -10.92 23.44 7.13
N LYS A 165 -9.73 23.32 7.70
CA LYS A 165 -8.65 24.32 7.55
C LYS A 165 -8.18 24.47 6.11
N TYR A 166 -8.04 23.38 5.37
CA TYR A 166 -7.67 23.40 3.96
C TYR A 166 -8.73 24.13 3.13
N GLN A 167 -10.01 23.78 3.30
CA GLN A 167 -11.12 24.43 2.61
C GLN A 167 -11.28 25.91 2.98
N GLN A 168 -10.99 26.29 4.23
CA GLN A 168 -11.02 27.68 4.68
C GLN A 168 -9.89 28.54 4.11
N GLN A 169 -8.75 27.94 3.73
CA GLN A 169 -7.62 28.66 3.11
C GLN A 169 -7.77 28.86 1.61
N VAL A 170 -8.57 28.02 0.92
CA VAL A 170 -8.93 28.25 -0.48
C VAL A 170 -9.83 29.48 -0.65
N LYS A 171 -10.50 29.93 0.43
CA LYS A 171 -11.30 31.16 0.42
C LYS A 171 -10.40 32.40 0.63
N PRO A 172 -10.50 33.44 -0.22
CA PRO A 172 -9.65 34.63 -0.09
C PRO A 172 -10.02 35.41 1.20
N LYS A 173 -9.13 35.42 2.20
CA LYS A 173 -9.26 36.26 3.40
C LYS A 173 -8.50 37.57 3.23
N LYS A 174 -9.13 38.69 3.62
CA LYS A 174 -8.67 40.06 3.34
C LYS A 174 -7.57 40.62 4.27
N GLN A 175 -7.17 39.97 5.37
CA GLN A 175 -6.39 40.66 6.42
C GLN A 175 -5.42 39.78 7.23
N HIS A 176 -4.62 38.91 6.59
CA HIS A 176 -3.48 38.29 7.28
C HIS A 176 -2.16 38.59 6.55
N SER A 177 -1.10 38.73 7.34
CA SER A 177 0.30 38.84 6.89
C SER A 177 0.58 37.76 5.83
N PHE A 178 0.91 38.20 4.62
CA PHE A 178 1.14 37.35 3.44
C PHE A 178 2.16 36.23 3.72
N PHE A 179 3.14 36.49 4.60
CA PHE A 179 4.20 35.56 4.94
C PHE A 179 3.73 34.43 5.86
N ASP A 180 2.93 34.73 6.87
CA ASP A 180 2.36 33.75 7.80
C ASP A 180 1.36 32.83 7.09
N GLN A 181 0.59 33.40 6.16
CA GLN A 181 -0.37 32.64 5.34
C GLN A 181 0.34 31.62 4.44
N LYS A 182 1.48 31.98 3.83
CA LYS A 182 2.23 31.09 2.94
C LYS A 182 2.88 29.92 3.70
N ASN A 183 3.43 30.18 4.88
CA ASN A 183 4.03 29.12 5.70
C ASN A 183 2.97 28.21 6.31
N SER A 184 1.83 28.77 6.75
CA SER A 184 0.68 27.99 7.22
C SER A 184 0.11 27.08 6.13
N SER A 185 -0.05 27.60 4.90
CA SER A 185 -0.57 26.82 3.76
C SER A 185 0.34 25.64 3.40
N LYS A 186 1.67 25.84 3.44
CA LYS A 186 2.63 24.76 3.21
C LYS A 186 2.55 23.66 4.27
N ALA A 187 2.45 24.05 5.54
CA ALA A 187 2.30 23.08 6.63
C ALA A 187 1.01 22.26 6.48
N ILE A 188 -0.09 22.91 6.12
CA ILE A 188 -1.38 22.24 5.95
C ILE A 188 -1.35 21.25 4.78
N ILE A 189 -0.79 21.62 3.62
CA ILE A 189 -0.67 20.68 2.50
C ILE A 189 0.21 19.47 2.87
N SER A 190 1.30 19.71 3.61
CA SER A 190 2.14 18.64 4.14
C SER A 190 1.38 17.70 5.09
N ASP A 191 0.60 18.27 6.01
CA ASP A 191 -0.25 17.50 6.94
C ASP A 191 -1.30 16.69 6.16
N VAL A 192 -1.91 17.25 5.11
CA VAL A 192 -2.87 16.53 4.23
C VAL A 192 -2.21 15.35 3.53
N ILE A 193 -1.01 15.53 2.98
CA ILE A 193 -0.22 14.44 2.36
C ILE A 193 0.03 13.32 3.36
N TYR A 194 0.45 13.68 4.59
CA TYR A 194 0.72 12.70 5.64
C TYR A 194 -0.55 11.97 6.10
N MET A 195 -1.68 12.67 6.21
CA MET A 195 -2.97 12.07 6.54
C MET A 195 -3.41 11.03 5.52
N LYS A 196 -3.24 11.30 4.21
CA LYS A 196 -3.54 10.32 3.16
C LYS A 196 -2.69 9.05 3.30
N PHE A 197 -1.40 9.22 3.59
CA PHE A 197 -0.51 8.08 3.90
C PHE A 197 -1.00 7.30 5.12
N PHE A 198 -1.31 7.98 6.23
CA PHE A 198 -1.75 7.33 7.45
C PHE A 198 -3.03 6.50 7.23
N ARG A 199 -4.03 7.06 6.56
CA ARG A 199 -5.27 6.35 6.21
C ARG A 199 -5.00 5.10 5.38
N PHE A 200 -4.12 5.21 4.38
CA PHE A 200 -3.79 4.07 3.53
C PHE A 200 -3.10 2.95 4.33
N ILE A 201 -2.17 3.28 5.23
CA ILE A 201 -1.54 2.29 6.10
C ILE A 201 -2.55 1.65 7.06
N GLN A 202 -3.48 2.44 7.62
CA GLN A 202 -4.56 1.92 8.46
C GLN A 202 -5.44 0.92 7.70
N GLN A 203 -5.83 1.23 6.46
CA GLN A 203 -6.61 0.32 5.61
C GLN A 203 -5.87 -1.00 5.35
N ILE A 204 -4.55 -0.97 5.16
CA ILE A 204 -3.74 -2.18 5.00
C ILE A 204 -3.74 -3.01 6.28
N GLU A 205 -3.56 -2.38 7.45
CA GLU A 205 -3.52 -3.08 8.73
C GLU A 205 -4.88 -3.71 9.07
N GLU A 206 -5.99 -3.00 8.83
CA GLU A 206 -7.34 -3.53 8.97
C GLU A 206 -7.56 -4.75 8.06
N GLY A 207 -7.13 -4.66 6.79
CA GLY A 207 -7.19 -5.79 5.85
C GLY A 207 -6.39 -7.01 6.32
N LYS A 208 -5.21 -6.80 6.90
CA LYS A 208 -4.38 -7.85 7.48
C LYS A 208 -5.05 -8.52 8.69
N GLN A 209 -5.67 -7.74 9.58
CA GLN A 209 -6.40 -8.27 10.73
C GLN A 209 -7.61 -9.09 10.31
N LEU A 210 -8.38 -8.62 9.31
CA LEU A 210 -9.50 -9.36 8.76
C LEU A 210 -9.06 -10.69 8.15
N SER A 211 -7.95 -10.71 7.40
CA SER A 211 -7.41 -11.94 6.83
C SER A 211 -6.95 -12.94 7.90
N ALA A 212 -6.27 -12.47 8.95
CA ALA A 212 -5.86 -13.32 10.07
C ALA A 212 -7.06 -13.91 10.84
N ASN A 213 -8.09 -13.09 11.09
CA ASN A 213 -9.32 -13.55 11.73
C ASN A 213 -10.07 -14.57 10.85
N HIS A 214 -10.08 -14.38 9.53
CA HIS A 214 -10.68 -15.33 8.60
C HIS A 214 -9.98 -16.68 8.63
N GLN A 215 -8.64 -16.70 8.62
CA GLN A 215 -7.86 -17.94 8.75
C GLN A 215 -8.12 -18.64 10.09
N LEU A 216 -8.18 -17.89 11.19
CA LEU A 216 -8.48 -18.44 12.51
C LEU A 216 -9.88 -19.08 12.56
N ASN A 217 -10.89 -18.41 11.99
CA ASN A 217 -12.24 -18.94 11.94
C ASN A 217 -12.33 -20.23 11.11
N GLN A 218 -11.63 -20.31 9.97
CA GLN A 218 -11.55 -21.54 9.19
C GLN A 218 -10.95 -22.70 10.00
N MET A 219 -9.85 -22.46 10.73
CA MET A 219 -9.24 -23.50 11.58
C MET A 219 -10.18 -23.96 12.70
N ILE A 220 -10.97 -23.05 13.29
CA ILE A 220 -11.96 -23.39 14.32
C ILE A 220 -13.08 -24.25 13.73
N GLU A 221 -13.58 -23.90 12.54
CA GLU A 221 -14.63 -24.66 11.85
C GLU A 221 -14.15 -26.07 11.48
N GLU A 222 -12.94 -26.20 10.94
CA GLU A 222 -12.32 -27.49 10.64
C GLU A 222 -12.13 -28.35 11.89
N SER A 223 -11.66 -27.75 12.99
CA SER A 223 -11.52 -28.44 14.28
C SER A 223 -12.87 -28.92 14.82
N HIS A 224 -13.91 -28.09 14.71
CA HIS A 224 -15.25 -28.44 15.15
C HIS A 224 -15.84 -29.56 14.29
N TYR A 225 -15.68 -29.50 12.97
CA TYR A 225 -16.09 -30.56 12.05
C TYR A 225 -15.37 -31.89 12.37
N HIS A 226 -14.06 -31.84 12.61
CA HIS A 226 -13.27 -33.02 12.97
C HIS A 226 -13.73 -33.64 14.29
N LYS A 227 -14.00 -32.82 15.32
CA LYS A 227 -14.58 -33.27 16.60
C LYS A 227 -15.95 -33.92 16.43
N GLN A 228 -16.81 -33.35 15.59
CA GLN A 228 -18.12 -33.94 15.28
C GLN A 228 -17.99 -35.29 14.58
N MET A 229 -17.08 -35.41 13.61
CA MET A 229 -16.82 -36.67 12.90
C MET A 229 -16.29 -37.75 13.85
N LYS A 230 -15.32 -37.41 14.71
CA LYS A 230 -14.83 -38.31 15.78
C LYS A 230 -15.97 -38.78 16.69
N THR A 231 -16.82 -37.86 17.14
CA THR A 231 -17.97 -38.18 18.00
C THR A 231 -18.97 -39.11 17.30
N LYS A 232 -19.25 -38.88 16.01
CA LYS A 232 -20.12 -39.76 15.19
C LYS A 232 -19.55 -41.16 15.05
N LEU A 233 -18.23 -41.29 14.82
CA LEU A 233 -17.55 -42.58 14.74
C LEU A 233 -17.62 -43.36 16.06
N ILE A 234 -17.40 -42.68 17.19
CA ILE A 234 -17.51 -43.30 18.53
C ILE A 234 -18.94 -43.76 18.79
N LYS A 235 -19.95 -42.92 18.50
CA LYS A 235 -21.37 -43.29 18.66
C LYS A 235 -21.74 -44.50 17.81
N ARG A 236 -21.26 -44.58 16.56
CA ARG A 236 -21.47 -45.73 15.68
C ARG A 236 -20.87 -47.01 16.25
N ARG A 237 -19.61 -46.97 16.73
CA ARG A 237 -18.97 -48.11 17.40
C ARG A 237 -19.74 -48.59 18.64
N ILE A 238 -20.29 -47.67 19.43
CA ILE A 238 -21.11 -48.03 20.61
C ILE A 238 -22.43 -48.69 20.19
N GLN A 239 -23.08 -48.20 19.12
CA GLN A 239 -24.28 -48.82 18.57
C GLN A 239 -24.02 -50.22 18.02
N ASP A 240 -22.91 -50.40 17.29
CA ASP A 240 -22.52 -51.70 16.75
C ASP A 240 -22.22 -52.71 17.87
N LYS A 241 -21.52 -52.28 18.94
CA LYS A 241 -21.33 -53.11 20.16
C LYS A 241 -22.65 -53.49 20.85
N LYS A 242 -23.63 -52.57 20.92
CA LYS A 242 -24.95 -52.84 21.52
C LYS A 242 -25.81 -53.77 20.67
N LYS A 243 -25.70 -53.73 19.34
CA LYS A 243 -26.37 -54.67 18.43
C LYS A 243 -25.71 -56.06 18.43
N GLY A 244 -24.39 -56.13 18.57
CA GLY A 244 -23.67 -57.40 18.73
C GLY A 244 -23.94 -58.12 20.05
N SER A 245 -24.49 -57.43 21.07
CA SER A 245 -24.87 -58.04 22.36
C SER A 245 -26.33 -58.50 22.45
N SER A 246 -27.18 -58.21 21.44
CA SER A 246 -28.57 -58.71 21.41
C SER A 246 -28.73 -60.02 20.63
N ASP A 247 -27.76 -60.36 19.77
CA ASP A 247 -27.74 -61.62 19.01
C ASP A 247 -26.42 -62.35 19.27
N GLN A 248 -26.33 -63.04 20.41
CA GLN A 248 -25.64 -64.34 20.54
C GLN A 248 -25.71 -64.86 21.97
N ASN A 249 -26.77 -65.63 22.21
CA ASN A 249 -26.70 -66.84 23.01
C ASN A 249 -26.33 -67.99 22.02
N SER A 250 -25.08 -68.07 21.57
CA SER A 250 -24.50 -69.27 20.93
C SER A 250 -23.01 -69.11 20.61
N SER A 251 -22.19 -69.86 21.35
CA SER A 251 -21.06 -70.68 20.87
C SER A 251 -19.96 -70.09 19.94
N SER A 252 -18.73 -70.21 20.46
CA SER A 252 -17.43 -70.48 19.79
C SER A 252 -16.54 -69.29 19.41
N ASP A 253 -15.36 -69.31 20.06
CA ASP A 253 -14.02 -68.91 19.61
C ASP A 253 -13.86 -67.59 18.86
N ALA A 254 -13.42 -66.56 19.59
CA ALA A 254 -12.77 -65.40 19.01
C ALA A 254 -11.51 -65.06 19.80
N GLN A 255 -10.35 -65.23 19.13
CA GLN A 255 -9.05 -64.76 19.59
C GLN A 255 -9.12 -63.27 19.94
N SER A 256 -8.86 -62.98 21.21
CA SER A 256 -8.68 -61.64 21.75
C SER A 256 -7.45 -60.98 21.15
N TYR A 257 -7.64 -60.11 20.16
CA TYR A 257 -6.67 -59.06 19.87
C TYR A 257 -6.99 -57.83 20.71
N ARG A 258 -6.16 -57.59 21.74
CA ARG A 258 -6.04 -56.27 22.38
C ARG A 258 -5.38 -55.35 21.36
N ILE A 259 -6.14 -54.40 20.81
CA ILE A 259 -5.55 -53.22 20.19
C ILE A 259 -5.28 -52.25 21.34
N ILE A 260 -4.01 -51.94 21.53
CA ILE A 260 -3.45 -51.00 22.50
C ILE A 260 -4.07 -49.63 22.22
N ASP A 261 -4.59 -48.97 23.27
CA ASP A 261 -4.91 -47.55 23.22
C ASP A 261 -3.58 -46.79 23.05
N GLU A 262 -3.28 -46.30 21.85
CA GLU A 262 -2.25 -45.29 21.64
C GLU A 262 -2.77 -43.92 22.10
N ASP A 263 -3.06 -43.81 23.39
CA ASP A 263 -3.18 -42.52 24.09
C ASP A 263 -1.84 -42.23 24.78
N GLU A 264 -0.72 -42.24 24.05
CA GLU A 264 0.56 -41.73 24.58
C GLU A 264 1.62 -41.42 23.50
N GLN A 265 1.26 -40.79 22.37
CA GLN A 265 2.24 -40.14 21.50
C GLN A 265 1.58 -39.18 20.51
N ASP A 266 1.21 -37.99 20.99
CA ASP A 266 1.16 -36.76 20.18
C ASP A 266 1.26 -35.53 21.10
N ALA A 267 2.24 -35.58 22.00
CA ALA A 267 2.86 -34.39 22.56
C ALA A 267 4.16 -34.10 21.80
N ALA A 268 4.03 -33.72 20.53
CA ALA A 268 5.13 -33.15 19.76
C ALA A 268 4.63 -31.92 19.00
N ILE A 269 4.45 -30.83 19.75
CA ILE A 269 4.57 -29.49 19.19
C ILE A 269 6.02 -29.37 18.69
N PRO A 270 6.31 -29.05 17.42
CA PRO A 270 7.64 -28.57 17.09
C PRO A 270 7.80 -27.19 17.73
N LEU A 271 8.54 -27.16 18.84
CA LEU A 271 9.20 -25.95 19.32
C LEU A 271 10.11 -25.45 18.20
N PHE A 272 9.68 -24.39 17.51
CA PHE A 272 10.63 -23.52 16.82
C PHE A 272 11.26 -22.63 17.90
N THR A 273 12.37 -23.09 18.48
CA THR A 273 13.28 -22.22 19.22
C THR A 273 14.15 -21.46 18.23
N GLY A 274 13.77 -20.21 17.98
CA GLY A 274 14.69 -19.13 17.64
C GLY A 274 14.57 -18.05 18.71
N THR A 275 15.46 -18.09 19.69
CA THR A 275 15.76 -17.03 20.68
C THR A 275 16.07 -15.69 19.93
N SER A 276 15.66 -14.49 20.35
CA SER A 276 15.83 -13.87 21.68
C SER A 276 15.01 -12.58 21.84
N ASN A 277 14.52 -12.38 23.08
CA ASN A 277 14.36 -11.11 23.83
C ASN A 277 13.19 -10.11 23.57
N GLN A 278 12.23 -10.17 24.51
CA GLN A 278 11.65 -9.10 25.36
C GLN A 278 11.27 -7.75 24.69
N LEU A 279 10.03 -7.27 24.70
CA LEU A 279 9.22 -6.85 25.86
C LEU A 279 7.72 -6.79 25.49
N LYS A 280 6.85 -7.27 26.40
CA LYS A 280 5.40 -6.98 26.42
C LYS A 280 5.16 -5.53 26.82
N PRO A 281 3.97 -4.98 26.49
CA PRO A 281 3.10 -4.57 27.59
C PRO A 281 1.69 -5.16 27.49
N GLN A 282 1.12 -5.39 28.67
CA GLN A 282 -0.21 -5.90 28.92
C GLN A 282 -1.29 -4.88 28.55
N ILE A 283 -2.41 -5.33 27.98
CA ILE A 283 -3.70 -4.64 28.11
C ILE A 283 -4.77 -5.68 28.48
N LYS A 284 -5.36 -5.48 29.67
CA LYS A 284 -6.52 -6.21 30.17
C LYS A 284 -7.77 -5.77 29.39
N LEU A 285 -8.56 -6.72 28.89
CA LEU A 285 -9.92 -6.44 28.39
C LEU A 285 -10.91 -6.41 29.57
N PRO A 286 -11.90 -5.49 29.60
CA PRO A 286 -12.91 -5.43 30.64
C PRO A 286 -14.09 -6.37 30.36
N GLU A 287 -14.54 -7.08 31.40
CA GLU A 287 -15.78 -7.87 31.40
C GLU A 287 -17.02 -6.96 31.32
N LYS A 288 -17.85 -7.14 30.28
CA LYS A 288 -19.20 -6.58 30.22
C LYS A 288 -20.18 -7.55 30.91
N LYS A 289 -20.69 -7.15 32.08
CA LYS A 289 -21.88 -7.76 32.70
C LYS A 289 -23.13 -7.25 31.97
N VAL A 290 -23.90 -8.18 31.41
CA VAL A 290 -25.23 -7.94 30.84
C VAL A 290 -26.23 -7.94 31.99
N ALA A 291 -26.92 -6.81 32.22
CA ALA A 291 -28.04 -6.71 33.15
C ALA A 291 -29.36 -6.85 32.37
N LEU A 292 -30.12 -7.90 32.70
CA LEU A 292 -31.52 -8.11 32.31
C LEU A 292 -32.40 -7.13 33.10
N VAL A 293 -33.08 -6.21 32.41
CA VAL A 293 -34.15 -5.40 33.00
C VAL A 293 -35.48 -6.12 32.75
N LEU A 294 -36.05 -6.69 33.82
CA LEU A 294 -37.42 -7.20 33.84
C LEU A 294 -38.38 -6.03 34.08
N SER A 295 -39.36 -5.90 33.19
CA SER A 295 -40.48 -4.98 33.31
C SER A 295 -41.36 -5.34 34.51
N LEU A 296 -41.74 -4.36 35.32
CA LEU A 296 -42.90 -4.46 36.18
C LEU A 296 -43.88 -3.35 35.84
N ARG A 297 -45.04 -3.80 35.35
CA ARG A 297 -46.30 -3.05 35.31
C ARG A 297 -46.68 -2.66 36.74
N ASN A 298 -47.13 -1.42 36.90
CA ASN A 298 -48.32 -1.04 37.66
C ASN A 298 -48.78 0.32 37.16
#